data_AF-A0A4C1VV96-F1
#
_entry.id   AF-A0A4C1VV96-F1
#
_cell.length_a   1.000
_cell.length_b   1.000
_cell.length_c   1.000
_cell.angle_alpha   90.00
_cell.angle_beta   90.00
_cell.angle_gamma   90.00
#
_symmetry.space_group_name_H-M   'P 1'
#
loop_
_entity.id
_entity.type
_entity.pdbx_description
1 polymer ?
#
loop_
_entity_poly.entity_id
_entity_poly.type
_entity_poly.pdbx_seq_one_letter_code
_entity_poly.pdbx_strand_id
1 'polypeptide(L)'
;MGGQRGVGFMVKIHLKNYIQDFLGVTDRIATLNMKIPNYKKRWTIIQVYAPIEQANKSEHELFYSKLSQTIITHSNNTIILIGDFNAQVGAKQNEDEYVLGKFGHGKRSENEQRLVDFLLEHNLTLLNSLFKKNENNK
;
A
#
# COMPACT_ATOMS: atom_id res chain seq x y z
N MET A 1 25.75 11.38 -4.63
CA MET A 1 25.11 10.05 -4.81
C MET A 1 23.61 10.30 -4.96
N GLY A 2 23.06 10.12 -6.16
CA GLY A 2 21.66 10.40 -6.47
C GLY A 2 20.74 9.34 -5.86
N GLY A 3 19.61 9.77 -5.28
CA GLY A 3 18.65 8.87 -4.63
C GLY A 3 18.04 7.88 -5.63
N GLN A 4 18.45 6.61 -5.55
CA GLN A 4 17.89 5.53 -6.38
C GLN A 4 16.51 5.06 -5.90
N ARG A 5 16.06 5.51 -4.72
CA ARG A 5 14.83 5.06 -4.06
C ARG A 5 14.25 6.25 -3.28
N GLY A 6 12.96 6.52 -3.43
CA GLY A 6 12.31 7.64 -2.75
C GLY A 6 10.79 7.61 -2.88
N VAL A 7 10.14 7.93 -1.77
CA VAL A 7 8.69 8.10 -1.65
C VAL A 7 8.40 9.57 -1.29
N GLY A 8 7.27 10.08 -1.75
CA GLY A 8 6.86 11.46 -1.51
C GLY A 8 5.40 11.70 -1.89
N PHE A 9 4.81 12.70 -1.23
CA PHE A 9 3.42 13.09 -1.45
C PHE A 9 3.34 14.45 -2.14
N MET A 10 2.53 14.53 -3.20
CA MET A 10 2.09 15.81 -3.74
C MET A 10 0.69 16.10 -3.21
N VAL A 11 0.55 17.17 -2.41
CA VAL A 11 -0.70 17.52 -1.76
C VAL A 11 -1.22 18.86 -2.27
N LYS A 12 -2.53 18.94 -2.55
CA LYS A 12 -3.18 20.20 -2.94
C LYS A 12 -3.08 21.21 -1.79
N ILE A 13 -2.77 22.47 -2.11
CA ILE A 13 -2.47 23.52 -1.12
C ILE A 13 -3.60 23.73 -0.10
N HIS A 14 -4.87 23.58 -0.49
CA HIS A 14 -6.01 23.75 0.42
C HIS A 14 -6.10 22.64 1.49
N LEU A 15 -5.39 21.52 1.32
CA LEU A 15 -5.32 20.45 2.31
C LEU A 15 -4.15 20.63 3.30
N LYS A 16 -3.26 21.61 3.09
CA LYS A 16 -2.06 21.84 3.91
C LYS A 16 -2.38 21.93 5.40
N ASN A 17 -3.45 22.63 5.77
CA ASN A 17 -3.83 22.85 7.17
C ASN A 17 -4.33 21.58 7.88
N TYR A 18 -4.62 20.51 7.12
CA TYR A 18 -5.04 19.23 7.68
C TYR A 18 -3.88 18.26 7.86
N ILE A 19 -2.71 18.54 7.29
CA ILE A 19 -1.51 17.72 7.48
C ILE A 19 -1.00 17.94 8.91
N GLN A 20 -0.76 16.85 9.62
CA GLN A 20 -0.18 16.87 10.96
C GLN A 20 1.33 16.65 10.89
N ASP A 21 1.75 15.64 10.14
CA ASP A 21 3.15 15.29 9.96
C ASP A 21 3.37 14.43 8.70
N PHE A 22 4.62 14.42 8.25
CA PHE A 22 5.15 13.50 7.26
C PHE A 22 6.38 12.82 7.86
N LEU A 23 6.44 11.49 7.74
CA LEU A 23 7.55 10.70 8.25
C LEU A 23 8.05 9.75 7.16
N GLY A 24 9.34 9.85 6.82
CA GLY A 24 10.04 8.82 6.07
C GLY A 24 10.43 7.68 6.99
N VAL A 25 9.78 6.52 6.86
CA VAL A 25 10.06 5.33 7.67
C VAL A 25 11.28 4.60 7.13
N THR A 26 11.34 4.44 5.81
CA THR A 26 12.48 3.94 5.05
C THR A 26 12.59 4.70 3.72
N ASP A 27 13.56 4.35 2.87
CA ASP A 27 13.63 4.80 1.48
C ASP A 27 12.44 4.38 0.62
N ARG A 28 11.65 3.41 1.10
CA ARG A 28 10.52 2.77 0.41
C ARG A 28 9.17 2.94 1.11
N ILE A 29 9.12 3.50 2.32
CA ILE A 29 7.89 3.64 3.09
C ILE A 29 7.85 5.03 3.71
N ALA A 30 6.76 5.76 3.49
CA ALA A 30 6.50 7.03 4.15
C ALA A 30 5.04 7.15 4.57
N THR A 31 4.80 7.91 5.63
CA THR A 31 3.46 8.20 6.14
C THR A 31 3.16 9.68 6.00
N LEU A 32 1.93 10.00 5.60
CA LEU A 32 1.33 11.32 5.71
C LEU A 32 0.14 11.22 6.65
N ASN A 33 0.26 11.85 7.81
CA ASN A 33 -0.79 11.87 8.82
C ASN A 33 -1.64 13.13 8.66
N MET A 34 -2.95 12.95 8.60
CA MET A 34 -3.91 14.03 8.36
C MET A 34 -5.06 13.99 9.36
N LYS A 35 -5.54 15.17 9.76
CA LYS A 35 -6.77 15.35 10.54
C LYS A 35 -7.82 16.05 9.68
N ILE A 36 -8.65 15.26 9.02
CA ILE A 36 -9.72 15.76 8.14
C ILE A 36 -10.89 16.27 8.99
N PRO A 37 -11.45 17.47 8.71
CA PRO A 37 -12.64 17.96 9.40
C PRO A 37 -13.81 16.97 9.30
N ASN A 38 -14.64 16.91 10.33
CA ASN A 38 -15.83 16.06 10.42
C ASN A 38 -15.57 14.54 10.47
N TYR A 39 -14.31 14.08 10.43
CA TYR A 39 -13.95 12.69 10.70
C TYR A 39 -13.37 12.55 12.11
N LYS A 40 -13.86 11.56 12.87
CA LYS A 40 -13.43 11.32 14.25
C LYS A 40 -11.98 10.80 14.33
N LYS A 41 -11.64 9.86 13.45
CA LYS A 41 -10.29 9.26 13.39
C LYS A 41 -9.36 10.12 12.55
N ARG A 42 -8.07 10.12 12.90
CA ARG A 42 -7.01 10.60 12.02
C ARG A 42 -6.86 9.67 10.83
N TRP A 43 -6.33 10.20 9.74
CA TRP A 43 -6.06 9.45 8.53
C TRP A 43 -4.55 9.29 8.41
N THR A 44 -4.08 8.08 8.18
CA THR A 44 -2.67 7.79 7.88
C THR A 44 -2.61 7.25 6.48
N ILE A 45 -2.06 8.05 5.57
CA ILE A 45 -1.77 7.61 4.21
C ILE A 45 -0.35 7.05 4.22
N ILE A 46 -0.21 5.75 3.99
CA ILE A 46 1.07 5.06 3.89
C ILE A 46 1.39 4.92 2.40
N GLN A 47 2.44 5.58 1.93
CA GLN A 47 2.97 5.36 0.59
C GLN A 47 4.09 4.33 0.65
N VAL A 48 4.05 3.38 -0.28
CA VAL A 48 5.10 2.37 -0.41
C VAL A 48 5.69 2.29 -1.81
N TYR A 49 6.92 1.80 -1.87
CA TYR A 49 7.55 1.28 -3.07
C TYR A 49 8.20 -0.08 -2.76
N ALA A 50 7.47 -1.17 -3.01
CA ALA A 50 7.92 -2.52 -2.66
C ALA A 50 9.15 -2.95 -3.48
N PRO A 51 9.95 -3.93 -3.03
CA PRO A 51 11.01 -4.50 -3.85
C PRO A 51 10.47 -5.17 -5.13
N ILE A 52 11.24 -5.13 -6.20
CA ILE A 52 10.94 -5.89 -7.43
C ILE A 52 11.04 -7.39 -7.14
N GLU A 53 10.41 -8.21 -7.98
CA GLU A 53 10.32 -9.66 -7.75
C GLU A 53 11.70 -10.36 -7.68
N GLN A 54 12.73 -9.81 -8.32
CA GLN A 54 14.10 -10.34 -8.31
C GLN A 54 14.93 -9.90 -7.10
N ALA A 55 14.36 -9.07 -6.21
CA ALA A 55 15.04 -8.67 -4.99
C ALA A 55 15.28 -9.89 -4.08
N ASN A 56 16.28 -9.80 -3.22
CA ASN A 56 16.58 -10.92 -2.34
C ASN A 56 15.49 -11.07 -1.26
N LYS A 57 15.38 -12.29 -0.72
CA LYS A 57 14.37 -12.61 0.31
C LYS A 57 14.42 -11.66 1.52
N SER A 58 15.62 -11.30 1.99
CA SER A 58 15.78 -10.38 3.13
C SER A 58 15.26 -8.97 2.85
N GLU A 59 15.36 -8.46 1.62
CA GLU A 59 14.80 -7.16 1.25
C GLU A 59 13.27 -7.19 1.30
N HIS A 60 12.64 -8.27 0.83
CA HIS A 60 11.18 -8.45 0.97
C HIS A 60 10.75 -8.56 2.43
N GLU A 61 11.43 -9.40 3.23
CA GLU A 61 11.12 -9.59 4.65
C GLU A 61 11.25 -8.28 5.44
N LEU A 62 12.35 -7.54 5.21
CA LEU A 62 12.57 -6.25 5.85
C LEU A 62 11.48 -5.24 5.47
N PHE A 63 11.11 -5.19 4.18
CA PHE A 63 10.06 -4.30 3.69
C PHE A 63 8.72 -4.58 4.37
N TYR A 64 8.24 -5.83 4.32
CA TYR A 64 6.94 -6.19 4.90
C TYR A 64 6.93 -6.11 6.43
N SER A 65 8.05 -6.44 7.10
CA SER A 65 8.20 -6.23 8.54
C SER A 65 8.05 -4.76 8.93
N LYS A 66 8.72 -3.85 8.20
CA LYS A 66 8.61 -2.40 8.44
C LYS A 66 7.23 -1.86 8.11
N LEU A 67 6.60 -2.37 7.05
CA LEU A 67 5.24 -1.99 6.70
C LEU A 67 4.22 -2.43 7.77
N SER A 68 4.32 -3.68 8.24
CA SER A 68 3.51 -4.23 9.33
C SER A 68 3.65 -3.38 10.60
N GLN A 69 4.88 -3.07 11.01
CA GLN A 69 5.15 -2.20 12.15
C GLN A 69 4.51 -0.81 11.98
N THR A 70 4.56 -0.25 10.77
CA THR A 70 3.97 1.06 10.46
C THR A 70 2.45 1.02 10.57
N ILE A 71 1.80 -0.04 10.08
CA ILE A 71 0.34 -0.25 10.19
C ILE A 71 -0.06 -0.38 11.66
N ILE A 72 0.63 -1.24 12.43
CA ILE A 72 0.33 -1.48 13.84
C ILE A 72 0.45 -0.19 14.66
N THR A 73 1.50 0.60 14.40
CA THR A 73 1.72 1.90 15.04
C THR A 73 0.55 2.87 14.81
N HIS A 74 -0.12 2.78 13.67
CA HIS A 74 -1.24 3.64 13.29
C HIS A 74 -2.59 2.92 13.32
N SER A 75 -2.70 1.77 14.00
CA SER A 75 -3.90 0.91 14.03
C SER A 75 -5.19 1.62 14.51
N ASN A 76 -5.06 2.69 15.30
CA ASN A 76 -6.20 3.49 15.75
C ASN A 76 -6.72 4.48 14.69
N ASN A 77 -5.96 4.71 13.61
CA ASN A 77 -6.29 5.63 12.53
C ASN A 77 -7.05 4.93 11.41
N THR A 78 -7.64 5.72 10.53
CA THR A 78 -8.06 5.23 9.21
C THR A 78 -6.82 5.12 8.33
N ILE A 79 -6.46 3.90 7.95
CA ILE A 79 -5.27 3.64 7.12
C ILE A 79 -5.66 3.63 5.65
N ILE A 80 -4.88 4.34 4.82
CA ILE A 80 -4.91 4.22 3.37
C ILE A 80 -3.51 3.82 2.93
N LEU A 81 -3.40 2.62 2.38
CA LEU A 81 -2.15 2.10 1.83
C LEU A 81 -2.15 2.34 0.31
N ILE A 82 -1.17 3.10 -0.17
CA ILE A 82 -1.01 3.45 -1.59
C ILE A 82 0.43 3.22 -2.03
N GLY A 83 0.63 3.20 -3.35
CA GLY A 83 1.95 3.16 -3.95
C GLY A 83 2.09 1.97 -4.89
N ASP A 84 3.34 1.63 -5.17
CA ASP A 84 3.68 0.59 -6.12
C ASP A 84 4.24 -0.63 -5.37
N PHE A 85 3.50 -1.74 -5.49
CA PHE A 85 3.86 -3.02 -4.88
C PHE A 85 4.70 -3.91 -5.80
N ASN A 86 5.05 -3.46 -7.01
CA ASN A 86 5.71 -4.27 -8.03
C ASN A 86 5.02 -5.63 -8.20
N ALA A 87 3.69 -5.63 -8.17
CA ALA A 87 2.82 -6.80 -8.21
C ALA A 87 1.82 -6.65 -9.36
N GLN A 88 1.68 -7.69 -10.18
CA GLN A 88 0.60 -7.78 -11.17
C GLN A 88 -0.65 -8.30 -10.46
N VAL A 89 -1.84 -7.79 -10.78
CA VAL A 89 -3.09 -8.23 -10.11
C VAL A 89 -3.69 -9.40 -10.89
N GLY A 90 -3.37 -10.63 -10.48
CA GLY A 90 -3.98 -11.87 -10.93
C GLY A 90 -5.40 -12.08 -10.42
N ALA A 91 -6.07 -13.11 -10.95
CA ALA A 91 -7.43 -13.46 -10.56
C ALA A 91 -7.49 -14.03 -9.12
N LYS A 92 -8.59 -13.74 -8.41
CA LYS A 92 -8.92 -14.35 -7.11
C LYS A 92 -8.88 -15.88 -7.26
N GLN A 93 -8.12 -16.57 -6.40
CA GLN A 93 -7.89 -18.01 -6.53
C GLN A 93 -8.92 -18.86 -5.76
N ASN A 94 -9.40 -18.37 -4.62
CA ASN A 94 -10.41 -19.03 -3.78
C ASN A 94 -11.18 -18.00 -2.94
N GLU A 95 -12.25 -18.41 -2.26
CA GLU A 95 -13.08 -17.49 -1.47
C GLU A 95 -12.39 -16.91 -0.23
N ASP A 96 -11.35 -17.57 0.28
CA ASP A 96 -10.58 -17.13 1.44
C ASP A 96 -9.77 -15.85 1.16
N GLU A 97 -9.55 -15.51 -0.11
CA GLU A 97 -8.98 -14.23 -0.56
C GLU A 97 -10.02 -13.10 -0.56
N TYR A 98 -10.74 -12.92 0.56
CA TYR A 98 -11.82 -11.93 0.68
C TYR A 98 -11.32 -10.47 0.58
N VAL A 99 -10.02 -10.25 0.68
CA VAL A 99 -9.36 -8.95 0.45
C VAL A 99 -9.29 -8.57 -1.02
N LEU A 100 -9.52 -9.52 -1.93
CA LEU A 100 -9.55 -9.32 -3.37
C LEU A 100 -10.98 -9.21 -3.91
N GLY A 101 -11.13 -8.33 -4.90
CA GLY A 101 -12.32 -8.15 -5.70
C GLY A 101 -12.40 -9.08 -6.91
N LYS A 102 -13.47 -8.91 -7.69
CA LYS A 102 -13.85 -9.78 -8.81
C LYS A 102 -13.05 -9.56 -10.10
N PHE A 103 -12.26 -8.49 -10.19
CA PHE A 103 -11.67 -8.03 -11.46
C PHE A 103 -10.15 -8.23 -11.56
N GLY A 104 -9.60 -9.20 -10.83
CA GLY A 104 -8.23 -9.65 -11.03
C GLY A 104 -8.09 -10.47 -12.33
N HIS A 105 -6.99 -10.31 -13.06
CA HIS A 105 -6.78 -10.96 -14.35
C HIS A 105 -5.33 -11.42 -14.54
N GLY A 106 -5.13 -12.62 -15.10
CA GLY A 106 -3.79 -13.14 -15.41
C GLY A 106 -3.18 -14.04 -14.33
N LYS A 107 -1.92 -14.43 -14.54
CA LYS A 107 -1.18 -15.31 -13.64
C LYS A 107 -0.62 -14.51 -12.46
N ARG A 108 -0.80 -15.06 -11.26
CA ARG A 108 -0.28 -14.47 -10.03
C ARG A 108 1.24 -14.48 -9.99
N SER A 109 1.82 -13.31 -9.71
CA SER A 109 3.26 -13.15 -9.42
C SER A 109 3.55 -13.50 -7.95
N GLU A 110 4.80 -13.81 -7.61
CA GLU A 110 5.18 -14.03 -6.20
C GLU A 110 4.98 -12.76 -5.37
N ASN A 111 5.27 -11.59 -5.94
CA ASN A 111 5.02 -10.31 -5.28
C ASN A 111 3.54 -10.06 -5.00
N GLU A 112 2.67 -10.47 -5.91
CA GLU A 112 1.23 -10.40 -5.65
C GLU A 112 0.82 -11.38 -4.55
N GLN A 113 1.34 -12.60 -4.51
CA GLN A 113 1.04 -13.52 -3.41
C GLN A 113 1.46 -12.94 -2.06
N ARG A 114 2.68 -12.39 -1.96
CA ARG A 114 3.16 -11.69 -0.75
C ARG A 114 2.25 -10.54 -0.36
N LEU A 115 1.75 -9.77 -1.33
CA LEU A 115 0.79 -8.70 -1.09
C LEU A 115 -0.54 -9.24 -0.56
N VAL A 116 -1.10 -10.28 -1.18
CA VAL A 116 -2.38 -10.89 -0.74
C VAL A 116 -2.27 -11.42 0.68
N ASP A 117 -1.22 -12.17 0.99
CA ASP A 117 -0.97 -12.72 2.32
C ASP A 117 -0.88 -11.60 3.36
N PHE A 118 -0.14 -10.53 3.03
CA PHE A 118 -0.01 -9.35 3.89
C PHE A 118 -1.34 -8.60 4.11
N LEU A 119 -2.14 -8.45 3.06
CA LEU A 119 -3.45 -7.80 3.15
C LEU A 119 -4.41 -8.61 4.01
N LEU A 120 -4.37 -9.95 3.90
CA LEU A 120 -5.15 -10.85 4.76
C LEU A 120 -4.73 -10.73 6.23
N GLU A 121 -3.42 -10.72 6.51
CA GLU A 121 -2.88 -10.58 7.87
C GLU A 121 -3.36 -9.27 8.55
N HIS A 122 -3.45 -8.18 7.77
CA HIS A 122 -3.81 -6.86 8.28
C HIS A 122 -5.27 -6.46 8.04
N ASN A 123 -6.14 -7.36 7.54
CA ASN A 123 -7.53 -7.08 7.17
C ASN A 123 -7.69 -5.85 6.26
N LEU A 124 -6.81 -5.70 5.27
CA LEU A 124 -6.82 -4.61 4.30
C LEU A 124 -7.42 -5.06 2.97
N THR A 125 -8.28 -4.25 2.36
CA THR A 125 -8.90 -4.58 1.07
C THR A 125 -8.13 -3.99 -0.11
N LEU A 126 -7.86 -4.79 -1.14
CA LEU A 126 -7.23 -4.32 -2.37
C LEU A 126 -8.23 -3.62 -3.28
N LEU A 127 -8.32 -2.29 -3.17
CA LEU A 127 -9.29 -1.50 -3.93
C LEU A 127 -9.16 -1.65 -5.46
N ASN A 128 -7.95 -1.79 -5.98
CA ASN A 128 -7.70 -1.92 -7.43
C ASN A 128 -8.33 -3.18 -8.05
N SER A 129 -8.64 -4.20 -7.25
CA SER A 129 -9.28 -5.44 -7.71
C SER A 129 -10.82 -5.37 -7.68
N LEU A 130 -11.39 -4.32 -7.06
CA LEU A 130 -12.84 -4.11 -6.97
C LEU A 130 -13.45 -3.46 -8.21
N PHE A 131 -12.64 -2.86 -9.08
CA PHE A 131 -13.11 -2.14 -10.26
C PHE A 131 -12.64 -2.81 -11.55
N LYS A 132 -13.54 -2.91 -12.53
CA LYS A 132 -13.20 -3.38 -13.88
C LYS A 132 -12.27 -2.36 -14.55
N LYS A 133 -11.07 -2.78 -14.94
CA LYS A 133 -10.19 -1.95 -15.78
C LYS A 133 -10.73 -1.94 -17.22
N ASN A 134 -10.71 -0.78 -17.86
CA ASN A 134 -11.00 -0.65 -19.29
C ASN A 134 -9.87 -1.31 -20.09
N GLU A 135 -10.20 -2.04 -21.15
CA GLU A 135 -9.23 -2.82 -21.96
C GLU A 135 -8.12 -1.97 -22.59
N ASN A 136 -8.34 -0.65 -22.70
CA ASN A 136 -7.39 0.31 -23.27
C ASN A 136 -6.30 0.77 -22.29
N ASN A 137 -6.35 0.38 -21.01
CA ASN A 137 -5.37 0.76 -19.98
C ASN A 137 -4.65 -0.50 -19.46
N LYS A 138 -3.94 -1.20 -20.36
CA LYS A 138 -2.99 -2.26 -20.00
C LYS A 138 -1.61 -1.68 -19.71
#